data_AF-A0A3P6SHB3-F1
#
_entry.id   AF-A0A3P6SHB3-F1
#
_cell.length_a   1.000
_cell.length_b   1.000
_cell.length_c   1.000
_cell.angle_alpha   90.00
_cell.angle_beta   90.00
_cell.angle_gamma   90.00
#
_symmetry.space_group_name_H-M   'P 1'
#
loop_
_entity.id
_entity.type
_entity.pdbx_description
1 polymer ?
#
loop_
_entity_poly.entity_id
_entity_poly.type
_entity_poly.pdbx_seq_one_letter_code
_entity_poly.pdbx_strand_id
1 'polypeptide(L)' 'MKVEMPGKIHLCDEVWTSESGLLTEALKLKRRPLQEKYEDIISDLYQNHRSGDHK' A
#
# COMPACT_ATOMS: atom_id res chain seq x y z
N MET A 1 -2.54 -20.25 -8.90
CA MET A 1 -2.51 -19.07 -8.00
C MET A 1 -2.97 -17.86 -8.80
N LYS A 2 -3.83 -17.00 -8.25
CA LYS A 2 -4.14 -15.69 -8.87
C LYS A 2 -3.03 -14.72 -8.43
N VAL A 3 -1.97 -14.61 -9.22
CA VAL A 3 -0.73 -13.88 -8.84
C VAL A 3 -0.83 -12.36 -9.03
N GLU A 4 -1.82 -11.88 -9.77
CA GLU A 4 -2.02 -10.46 -10.07
C GLU A 4 -3.13 -9.80 -9.24
N MET A 5 -3.83 -10.57 -8.40
CA MET A 5 -4.84 -10.02 -7.50
C MET A 5 -4.21 -9.60 -6.16
N PRO A 6 -4.43 -8.36 -5.69
CA PRO A 6 -3.95 -7.93 -4.38
C PRO A 6 -4.65 -8.73 -3.26
N GLY A 7 -3.88 -9.27 -2.32
CA GLY A 7 -4.39 -10.07 -1.20
C GLY A 7 -4.86 -9.25 0.01
N LYS A 8 -4.31 -8.04 0.19
CA LYS A 8 -4.63 -7.09 1.27
C LYS A 8 -4.63 -5.67 0.69
N ILE A 9 -5.51 -4.80 1.19
CA ILE A 9 -5.65 -3.41 0.75
C ILE A 9 -5.77 -2.52 2.00
N HIS A 10 -5.00 -1.43 2.03
CA HIS A 10 -5.18 -0.35 3.00
C HIS A 10 -6.05 0.73 2.35
N LEU A 11 -7.08 1.19 3.06
CA LEU A 11 -7.89 2.34 2.66
C LEU A 11 -7.31 3.57 3.36
N CYS A 12 -6.88 4.57 2.60
CA CYS A 12 -6.41 5.84 3.13
C CYS A 12 -7.36 6.97 2.73
N ASP A 13 -7.65 7.87 3.66
CA ASP A 13 -8.47 9.07 3.42
C ASP A 13 -7.67 10.21 2.77
N GLU A 14 -6.34 10.07 2.75
CA GLU A 14 -5.44 11.06 2.19
C GLU A 14 -5.45 11.04 0.66
N VAL A 15 -5.58 12.22 0.07
CA VAL A 15 -5.46 12.43 -1.38
C VAL A 15 -3.98 12.59 -1.76
N TRP A 16 -3.52 11.79 -2.72
CA TRP A 16 -2.18 11.95 -3.28
C TRP A 16 -2.14 13.12 -4.26
N THR A 17 -1.23 14.07 -4.04
CA THR A 17 -1.04 15.26 -4.88
C THR A 17 0.41 15.42 -5.32
N SER A 18 0.68 16.23 -6.34
CA SER A 18 2.05 16.59 -6.75
C SER A 18 2.78 17.34 -5.63
N GLU A 19 2.07 18.24 -4.93
CA GLU A 19 2.58 19.05 -3.81
C GLU A 19 2.98 18.20 -2.60
N SER A 20 2.25 17.13 -2.31
CA SER A 20 2.61 16.14 -1.28
C SER A 20 3.87 15.33 -1.62
N GLY A 21 4.39 15.45 -2.85
CA GLY A 21 5.54 14.70 -3.33
C GLY A 21 5.24 13.25 -3.73
N LEU A 22 3.97 12.80 -3.65
CA LEU A 22 3.56 11.43 -3.98
C LEU A 22 3.23 11.23 -5.46
N LEU A 23 2.90 12.30 -6.17
CA LEU A 23 2.69 12.30 -7.62
C LEU A 23 3.76 13.11 -8.35
N THR A 24 3.96 12.80 -9.63
CA THR A 24 4.59 13.74 -10.57
C THR A 24 3.62 14.85 -10.94
N GLU A 25 4.12 15.95 -11.52
CA GLU A 25 3.27 17.03 -12.06
C GLU A 25 2.23 16.54 -13.07
N ALA A 26 2.49 15.41 -13.73
CA ALA A 26 1.56 14.76 -14.65
C ALA A 26 0.65 13.71 -13.97
N LEU A 27 0.49 13.77 -12.64
CA LEU A 27 -0.35 12.89 -11.82
C LEU A 27 0.03 11.39 -11.88
N LYS A 28 1.28 11.07 -12.21
CA LYS A 28 1.77 9.68 -12.13
C LYS A 28 2.29 9.39 -10.73
N LEU A 29 2.06 8.17 -10.24
CA LEU A 29 2.54 7.70 -8.94
C LEU A 29 4.08 7.72 -8.87
N LYS A 30 4.63 8.31 -7.80
CA LYS A 30 6.05 8.17 -7.45
C LYS A 30 6.21 6.96 -6.53
N ARG A 31 6.70 5.86 -7.10
CA ARG A 31 6.76 4.55 -6.40
C ARG A 31 7.57 4.57 -5.11
N ARG A 32 8.77 5.17 -5.11
CA ARG A 32 9.65 5.20 -3.94
C ARG A 32 9.04 5.99 -2.77
N PRO A 33 8.59 7.25 -2.94
CA PRO A 33 7.90 7.99 -1.88
C PRO A 33 6.66 7.28 -1.33
N LEU A 34 5.85 6.65 -2.19
CA LEU A 34 4.69 5.87 -1.75
C LEU A 34 5.12 4.64 -0.94
N GLN A 35 6.15 3.93 -1.40
CA GLN A 35 6.67 2.77 -0.68
C GLN A 35 7.17 3.16 0.71
N GLU A 36 8.01 4.19 0.81
CA GLU A 36 8.54 4.69 2.09
C GLU A 36 7.43 5.14 3.04
N LYS A 37 6.41 5.84 2.51
CA LYS A 37 5.29 6.33 3.31
C LYS A 37 4.42 5.22 3.89
N TYR A 38 4.18 4.16 3.13
CA TYR A 38 3.25 3.08 3.51
C TYR A 38 3.97 1.80 3.93
N GLU A 39 5.30 1.82 4.08
CA GLU A 39 6.11 0.62 4.39
C GLU A 39 5.63 -0.08 5.66
N ASP A 40 5.50 0.68 6.76
CA ASP A 40 5.05 0.14 8.05
C ASP A 40 3.62 -0.41 7.97
N ILE A 41 2.72 0.30 7.29
CA ILE A 41 1.32 -0.12 7.10
C ILE A 41 1.23 -1.41 6.29
N ILE A 42 2.01 -1.52 5.21
CA ILE A 42 2.07 -2.72 4.38
C ILE A 42 2.66 -3.87 5.20
N SER A 43 3.72 -3.61 5.97
CA SER A 43 4.31 -4.59 6.89
C SER A 43 3.25 -5.13 7.85
N ASP A 44 2.52 -4.26 8.55
CA ASP A 44 1.48 -4.63 9.49
C ASP A 44 0.33 -5.43 8.86
N LEU A 45 -0.07 -5.07 7.62
CA LEU A 45 -1.09 -5.81 6.86
C LEU A 45 -0.70 -7.28 6.63
N TYR A 46 0.59 -7.58 6.54
CA TYR A 46 1.12 -8.92 6.28
C TYR A 46 1.74 -9.61 7.51
N GLN A 47 2.08 -8.87 8.57
CA GLN A 47 2.64 -9.46 9.80
C GLN A 47 1.61 -10.27 10.60
N ASN A 48 0.30 -10.01 10.44
CA ASN A 48 -0.77 -10.67 11.19
C ASN A 48 -1.31 -11.98 10.57
N HIS A 49 -0.46 -12.81 9.94
CA HIS A 49 -0.85 -14.14 9.46
C HIS A 49 -0.04 -15.27 10.09
N ARG A 50 -0.29 -15.50 11.38
CA ARG A 50 -0.14 -16.82 12.01
C ARG A 50 -1.16 -17.01 13.13
N SER A 51 -2.45 -16.90 12.82
CA SER A 51 -3.53 -17.31 13.74
C SER A 51 -4.82 -17.52 12.95
N GLY A 52 -5.17 -18.79 12.69
CA GLY A 52 -6.56 -19.18 12.48
C GLY A 52 -7.00 -19.55 11.07
N ASP A 53 -6.35 -20.53 10.43
CA ASP A 53 -7.06 -21.44 9.52
C ASP A 53 -7.42 -22.72 10.31
N HIS A 54 -8.48 -22.65 11.12
CA HIS A 54 -9.21 -23.84 11.52
C HIS A 54 -10.31 -24.07 10.50
N LYS A 55 -10.10 -25.02 9.60
CA LYS A 55 -11.18 -25.76 8.94
C LYS A 55 -10.79 -27.21 8.77
#